data_AF-A0A927HI14-F1
#
_entry.id   AF-A0A927HI14-F1
#
_cell.length_a   1.000
_cell.length_b   1.000
_cell.length_c   1.000
_cell.angle_alpha   90.00
_cell.angle_beta   90.00
_cell.angle_gamma   90.00
#
_symmetry.space_group_name_H-M   'P 1'
#
loop_
_entity.id
_entity.type
_entity.pdbx_description
1 polymer ?
#
loop_
_entity_poly.entity_id
_entity_poly.type
_entity_poly.pdbx_seq_one_letter_code
_entity_poly.pdbx_strand_id
1 'polypeptide(L)' 'MKSNTLRKRPTDVLVQKASEQPCKDLREADKQRQHKEFIAAMNEFIAKGGTLTDDEFFRVL' A
#
# COMPACT_ATOMS: atom_id res chain seq x y z
N MET A 1 -40.29 25.90 -11.90
CA MET A 1 -40.01 24.87 -10.87
C MET A 1 -39.64 23.56 -11.55
N LYS A 2 -38.43 23.05 -11.31
CA LYS A 2 -37.96 21.68 -11.56
C LYS A 2 -36.61 21.55 -10.84
N SER A 3 -36.67 21.06 -9.61
CA SER A 3 -35.52 20.64 -8.80
C SER A 3 -34.94 19.35 -9.38
N ASN A 4 -33.61 19.24 -9.50
CA ASN A 4 -33.00 17.93 -9.74
C ASN A 4 -31.73 17.75 -8.91
N THR A 5 -31.97 17.14 -7.75
CA THR A 5 -31.20 16.12 -7.03
C THR A 5 -29.69 16.00 -7.30
N LEU A 6 -28.96 16.40 -6.27
CA LEU A 6 -27.57 16.13 -5.95
C LEU A 6 -27.24 14.62 -6.12
N ARG A 7 -26.49 14.26 -7.16
CA ARG A 7 -25.89 12.93 -7.31
C ARG A 7 -24.39 13.09 -7.10
N LYS A 8 -23.95 12.70 -5.90
CA LYS A 8 -22.54 12.61 -5.50
C LYS A 8 -21.80 11.75 -6.52
N ARG A 9 -20.77 12.29 -7.15
CA ARG A 9 -19.82 11.50 -7.95
C ARG A 9 -18.91 10.77 -6.95
N PRO A 10 -18.87 9.43 -6.93
CA PRO A 10 -17.77 8.74 -6.28
C PRO A 10 -16.52 9.11 -7.08
N THR A 11 -15.54 9.69 -6.41
CA THR A 11 -14.17 9.78 -6.93
C THR A 11 -13.65 8.35 -7.01
N ASP A 12 -13.96 7.69 -8.12
CA ASP A 12 -13.32 6.44 -8.50
C ASP A 12 -11.90 6.82 -8.91
N VAL A 13 -11.01 6.80 -7.93
CA VAL A 13 -9.57 6.91 -8.16
C VAL A 13 -9.24 5.74 -9.07
N LEU A 14 -9.04 6.05 -10.35
CA LEU A 14 -8.51 5.17 -11.37
C LEU A 14 -7.17 4.63 -10.86
N VAL A 15 -7.24 3.55 -10.09
CA VAL A 15 -6.11 2.69 -9.77
C VAL A 15 -5.56 2.25 -11.12
N GLN A 16 -4.30 2.62 -11.31
CA GLN A 16 -3.58 2.64 -12.55
C GLN A 16 -3.69 1.28 -13.26
N LYS A 17 -4.37 1.29 -14.40
CA LYS A 17 -4.30 0.19 -15.37
C LYS A 17 -3.21 0.52 -16.38
N ALA A 18 -2.01 0.00 -16.13
CA ALA A 18 -0.93 -0.22 -17.10
C ALA A 18 0.01 -1.25 -16.45
N SER A 19 0.34 -2.40 -17.01
CA SER A 19 0.16 -2.97 -18.34
C SER A 19 0.36 -4.48 -18.24
N GLU A 20 -0.42 -5.26 -18.97
CA GLU A 20 -0.19 -6.69 -19.16
C GLU A 20 1.07 -6.91 -20.01
N GLN A 21 2.08 -7.57 -19.45
CA GLN A 21 3.12 -8.28 -20.20
C GLN A 21 3.29 -9.67 -19.58
N PRO A 22 3.06 -10.77 -20.31
CA PRO A 22 3.38 -12.11 -19.84
C PRO A 22 4.83 -12.41 -20.23
N CYS A 23 5.78 -11.69 -19.64
CA CYS A 23 7.16 -12.16 -19.60
C CYS A 23 7.31 -12.79 -18.21
N LYS A 24 7.31 -14.12 -18.13
CA LYS A 24 7.72 -14.83 -16.92
C LYS A 24 9.21 -14.54 -16.73
N ASP A 25 9.49 -13.38 -16.19
CA ASP A 25 10.81 -12.79 -16.13
C ASP A 25 11.43 -13.33 -14.84
N LEU A 26 12.51 -14.09 -14.92
CA LEU A 26 13.23 -14.62 -13.74
C LEU A 26 13.54 -13.51 -12.72
N ARG A 27 13.64 -12.26 -13.22
CA ARG A 27 13.77 -11.02 -12.44
C ARG A 27 12.58 -10.73 -11.50
N GLU A 28 11.37 -11.15 -11.82
CA GLU A 28 10.19 -10.99 -10.96
C GLU A 28 10.21 -11.95 -9.77
N ALA A 29 10.70 -13.18 -9.97
CA ALA A 29 10.86 -14.14 -8.89
C ALA A 29 11.87 -13.64 -7.84
N ASP A 30 12.97 -13.05 -8.30
CA ASP A 30 13.97 -12.43 -7.43
C ASP A 30 13.41 -11.21 -6.70
N LYS A 31 12.65 -10.33 -7.39
CA LYS A 31 11.95 -9.20 -6.75
C LYS A 31 10.97 -9.67 -5.68
N GLN A 32 10.22 -10.73 -5.95
CA GLN A 32 9.26 -11.29 -5.00
C GLN A 32 9.98 -11.87 -3.77
N ARG A 33 11.12 -12.53 -3.98
CA ARG A 33 11.95 -13.04 -2.90
C ARG A 33 12.51 -11.89 -2.05
N GLN A 34 13.10 -10.88 -2.68
CA GLN A 34 13.62 -9.69 -1.99
C GLN A 34 12.53 -8.95 -1.22
N HIS A 35 11.32 -8.84 -1.79
CA HIS A 35 10.19 -8.24 -1.12
C HIS A 35 9.80 -9.02 0.13
N LYS A 36 9.73 -10.35 0.06
CA LYS A 36 9.44 -11.20 1.23
C LYS A 36 10.51 -11.06 2.31
N GLU A 37 11.79 -11.06 1.93
CA GLU A 37 12.91 -10.89 2.86
C GLU A 37 12.86 -9.52 3.54
N PHE A 38 12.56 -8.46 2.78
CA PHE A 38 12.37 -7.11 3.32
C PHE A 38 11.23 -7.04 4.33
N ILE A 39 10.06 -7.60 3.99
CA ILE A 39 8.90 -7.63 4.90
C ILE A 39 9.22 -8.41 6.17
N ALA A 40 9.90 -9.56 6.05
CA ALA A 40 10.33 -10.34 7.21
C ALA A 40 11.28 -9.55 8.12
N ALA A 41 12.28 -8.88 7.55
CA ALA A 41 13.22 -8.04 8.29
C ALA A 41 12.52 -6.86 8.99
N MET A 42 11.56 -6.21 8.31
CA MET A 42 10.76 -5.13 8.89
C MET A 42 9.91 -5.63 10.07
N ASN A 43 9.28 -6.79 9.93
CA ASN A 43 8.49 -7.38 11.01
C ASN A 43 9.36 -7.70 12.23
N GLU A 44 10.55 -8.25 12.02
CA GLU A 44 11.50 -8.53 13.11
C GLU A 44 11.98 -7.24 13.80
N PHE A 45 12.28 -6.21 12.99
CA PHE A 45 12.66 -4.89 13.50
C PHE A 45 11.57 -4.28 14.37
N ILE A 46 10.33 -4.29 13.89
CA ILE A 46 9.16 -3.78 14.61
C ILE A 46 8.91 -4.58 15.89
N ALA A 47 9.00 -5.91 15.83
CA ALA A 47 8.78 -6.76 17.01
C ALA A 47 9.79 -6.49 18.14
N LYS A 48 11.02 -6.09 17.80
CA LYS A 48 12.09 -5.80 18.77
C LYS A 48 12.11 -4.35 19.23
N GLY A 49 11.95 -3.41 18.29
CA GLY A 49 12.11 -1.97 18.53
C GLY A 49 10.80 -1.22 18.74
N GLY A 50 9.66 -1.88 18.52
CA GLY A 50 8.36 -1.22 18.43
C GLY A 50 8.23 -0.39 17.16
N THR A 51 7.11 0.29 17.03
CA THR A 51 6.88 1.31 15.99
C THR A 51 6.90 2.70 16.58
N LEU A 52 7.18 3.70 15.75
CA LEU A 52 7.11 5.11 16.16
C LEU A 52 5.72 5.47 16.74
N THR A 53 4.67 4.79 16.29
CA THR A 53 3.29 4.98 16.79
C THR A 53 3.04 4.39 18.17
N ASP A 54 3.89 3.50 18.66
CA ASP A 54 3.80 2.94 20.02
C ASP A 54 4.42 3.87 21.07
N ASP A 55 5.17 4.88 20.63
CA ASP A 55 5.76 5.89 21.51
C ASP A 55 4.79 7.07 21.71
N GLU A 56 4.39 7.26 22.97
CA GLU A 56 3.52 8.35 23.42
C GLU A 56 4.06 9.74 23.03
N PHE A 57 5.37 9.90 22.89
CA PHE A 57 5.99 11.15 22.48
C PHE A 57 5.66 11.54 21.03
N PHE A 58 5.47 10.56 20.14
CA PHE A 58 5.22 10.78 18.71
C PHE A 58 3.75 10.62 18.31
N ARG A 59 2.86 10.33 19.26
CA ARG A 59 1.41 10.29 19.02
C ARG A 59 0.90 11.69 18.66
N VAL A 60 0.35 11.83 17.46
CA VAL A 60 -0.34 13.07 17.04
C VAL A 60 -1.68 13.15 17.79
N LEU A 61 -1.85 14.22 18.57
CA LEU A 61 -3.07 14.56 19.33
C LEU A 61 -4.21 15.05 18.42
#